data_AF-A0A5A9PIQ4-F1
#
_entry.id   AF-A0A5A9PIQ4-F1
#
_cell.length_a   1.000
_cell.length_b   1.000
_cell.length_c   1.000
_cell.angle_alpha   90.00
_cell.angle_beta   90.00
_cell.angle_gamma   90.00
#
_symmetry.space_group_name_H-M   'P 1'
#
loop_
_entity.id
_entity.type
_entity.pdbx_description
1 polymer ?
#
loop_
_entity_poly.entity_id
_entity_poly.type
_entity_poly.pdbx_seq_one_letter_code
_entity_poly.pdbx_strand_id
1 'polypeptide(L)'
;MSDFTDSMTDVSSDSFWEVGNYKRTVKRVDDGNRLCNDLMNCIHERARIEKAYAQQLTEWTKRWRQLIEKGPQYGTVERAWCALMTEAEKVGDLHVEVKNALMGEDFEKVKNWQKDAYHKQMIGGFKETKEAEDGFRKAQKPWAKKLKEVDGFKKAFHNACKEEKTATSRENSSKLDNNNPEAQRKLQEKVEKCQQEVHKTKERYEKSLEELDKVTPQYMENMEQVFEQWQQFEDNRLSFFKELLLSVKEHLDLSNNHKYKTVYNTLEDTIQGSDVQEDLKWFRSNRGPDMSMNWPQFEEWSMDLNRTLSRRETKRKPTDGVTLTGISQAPDQVSKTSSSLTVPSSTEPQCLNPFDDEDEDHNDEEEAVQQPKSSPLNVKKEQVIAKTASTIEKTPDGSDEETGNPFASSNANGNPFEDEPSSPGEVSVPVRALYDYDGQEQDELSFKAGAEFIKIGLEDEQGWCRGRLTDGTVRLYPANYVEDV
;
A
#
# COMPACT_ATOMS: atom_id res chain seq x y z
N MET A 1 -34.68 8.83 2.41
CA MET A 1 -33.92 9.97 2.94
C MET A 1 -32.76 10.20 1.99
N SER A 2 -32.77 11.10 1.00
CA SER A 2 -33.57 12.33 0.79
C SER A 2 -33.28 13.47 1.76
N ASP A 3 -32.13 14.14 1.56
CA ASP A 3 -31.89 15.52 1.95
C ASP A 3 -31.43 16.31 0.71
N PHE A 4 -32.39 16.63 -0.17
CA PHE A 4 -32.24 17.66 -1.19
C PHE A 4 -32.79 18.96 -0.60
N THR A 5 -31.99 19.62 0.23
CA THR A 5 -32.30 20.98 0.69
C THR A 5 -31.87 21.96 -0.39
N ASP A 6 -32.87 22.58 -1.04
CA ASP A 6 -32.73 23.70 -1.95
C ASP A 6 -32.13 24.93 -1.22
N SER A 7 -30.81 24.96 -1.14
CA SER A 7 -30.06 26.13 -0.70
C SER A 7 -29.91 27.06 -1.89
N MET A 8 -30.42 28.29 -1.78
CA MET A 8 -30.07 29.39 -2.69
C MET A 8 -28.55 29.39 -2.89
N THR A 9 -28.10 29.00 -4.08
CA THR A 9 -26.69 28.84 -4.39
C THR A 9 -26.10 30.21 -4.61
N ASP A 10 -25.30 30.66 -3.63
CA ASP A 10 -24.21 31.58 -3.92
C ASP A 10 -23.34 30.87 -4.95
N VAL A 11 -23.36 31.37 -6.21
CA VAL A 11 -22.77 30.67 -7.35
C VAL A 11 -21.25 30.80 -7.25
N SER A 12 -20.65 29.86 -6.53
CA SER A 12 -19.21 29.75 -6.34
C SER A 12 -18.47 29.76 -7.69
N SER A 13 -17.28 30.37 -7.70
CA SER A 13 -16.33 30.36 -8.82
C SER A 13 -15.96 28.97 -9.33
N ASP A 14 -16.29 27.94 -8.55
CA ASP A 14 -16.05 26.52 -8.82
C ASP A 14 -17.19 25.84 -9.60
N SER A 15 -18.22 26.59 -10.01
CA SER A 15 -19.33 26.11 -10.84
C SER A 15 -18.84 25.44 -12.13
N PHE A 16 -19.44 24.30 -12.50
CA PHE A 16 -19.12 23.55 -13.72
C PHE A 16 -19.22 24.40 -15.01
N TRP A 17 -20.15 25.36 -15.02
CA TRP A 17 -20.45 26.24 -16.16
C TRP A 17 -19.37 27.30 -16.42
N GLU A 18 -18.48 27.55 -15.45
CA GLU A 18 -17.37 28.48 -15.64
C GLU A 18 -16.32 27.94 -16.63
N VAL A 19 -15.57 28.86 -17.24
CA VAL A 19 -14.65 28.51 -18.34
C VAL A 19 -13.51 27.62 -17.84
N GLY A 20 -13.50 26.36 -18.27
CA GLY A 20 -12.50 25.35 -17.90
C GLY A 20 -12.80 24.53 -16.65
N ASN A 21 -13.90 24.76 -15.92
CA ASN A 21 -14.20 23.99 -14.70
C ASN A 21 -14.67 22.55 -14.97
N TYR A 22 -15.06 22.24 -16.21
CA TYR A 22 -15.28 20.87 -16.71
C TYR A 22 -14.08 19.93 -16.51
N LYS A 23 -12.87 20.47 -16.29
CA LYS A 23 -11.65 19.68 -16.03
C LYS A 23 -11.76 18.73 -14.84
N ARG A 24 -12.65 18.99 -13.87
CA ARG A 24 -12.95 18.04 -12.79
C ARG A 24 -13.52 16.72 -13.33
N THR A 25 -14.41 16.81 -14.33
CA THR A 25 -14.98 15.64 -15.03
C THR A 25 -13.93 14.92 -15.89
N VAL A 26 -13.09 15.68 -16.62
CA VAL A 26 -11.99 15.11 -17.43
C VAL A 26 -10.99 14.35 -16.55
N LYS A 27 -10.58 14.94 -15.42
CA LYS A 27 -9.66 14.30 -14.46
C LYS A 27 -10.22 12.98 -13.92
N ARG A 28 -11.54 12.88 -13.70
CA ARG A 28 -12.19 11.63 -13.25
C ARG A 28 -11.94 10.45 -14.21
N VAL A 29 -11.75 10.72 -15.51
CA VAL A 29 -11.40 9.68 -16.50
C VAL A 29 -10.00 9.12 -16.23
N ASP A 30 -8.99 9.98 -16.02
CA ASP A 30 -7.63 9.56 -15.63
C ASP A 30 -7.61 8.87 -14.25
N ASP A 31 -8.29 9.46 -13.26
CA ASP A 31 -8.39 8.91 -11.91
C ASP A 31 -9.05 7.51 -11.93
N GLY A 32 -9.99 7.25 -12.83
CA GLY A 32 -10.58 5.92 -13.03
C GLY A 32 -9.58 4.85 -13.47
N ASN A 33 -8.60 5.19 -14.31
CA ASN A 33 -7.51 4.26 -14.66
C ASN A 33 -6.62 3.97 -13.45
N ARG A 34 -6.27 5.02 -12.68
CA ARG A 34 -5.48 4.89 -11.46
C ARG A 34 -6.18 3.98 -10.44
N LEU A 35 -7.47 4.19 -10.20
CA LEU A 35 -8.26 3.38 -9.26
C LEU A 35 -8.27 1.88 -9.63
N CYS A 36 -8.12 1.53 -10.90
CA CYS A 36 -7.95 0.13 -11.30
C CYS A 36 -6.60 -0.44 -10.84
N ASN A 37 -5.51 0.34 -10.89
CA ASN A 37 -4.21 -0.06 -10.35
C ASN A 37 -4.27 -0.18 -8.82
N ASP A 38 -4.87 0.80 -8.15
CA ASP A 38 -5.01 0.81 -6.69
C ASP A 38 -5.82 -0.42 -6.21
N LEU A 39 -6.89 -0.79 -6.93
CA LEU A 39 -7.68 -2.01 -6.66
C LEU A 39 -6.91 -3.31 -6.97
N MET A 40 -6.17 -3.37 -8.08
CA MET A 40 -5.30 -4.52 -8.40
C MET A 40 -4.23 -4.73 -7.33
N ASN A 41 -3.59 -3.67 -6.84
CA ASN A 41 -2.61 -3.73 -5.77
C ASN A 41 -3.24 -4.23 -4.46
N CYS A 42 -4.40 -3.69 -4.07
CA CYS A 42 -5.14 -4.14 -2.89
C CYS A 42 -5.48 -5.65 -2.94
N ILE A 43 -5.97 -6.15 -4.09
CA ILE A 43 -6.24 -7.58 -4.30
C ILE A 43 -4.96 -8.41 -4.20
N HIS A 44 -3.86 -7.93 -4.79
CA HIS A 44 -2.56 -8.62 -4.79
C HIS A 44 -1.92 -8.68 -3.41
N GLU A 45 -1.97 -7.59 -2.63
CA GLU A 45 -1.52 -7.55 -1.24
C GLU A 45 -2.33 -8.52 -0.38
N ARG A 46 -3.67 -8.53 -0.52
CA ARG A 46 -4.52 -9.52 0.15
C ARG A 46 -4.13 -10.95 -0.23
N ALA A 47 -3.93 -11.22 -1.51
CA ALA A 47 -3.53 -12.56 -2.00
C ALA A 47 -2.15 -13.01 -1.48
N ARG A 48 -1.22 -12.08 -1.19
CA ARG A 48 0.05 -12.39 -0.53
C ARG A 48 -0.13 -12.82 0.92
N ILE A 49 -1.05 -12.21 1.66
CA ILE A 49 -1.39 -12.61 3.04
C ILE A 49 -1.93 -14.05 3.05
N GLU A 50 -2.86 -14.38 2.15
CA GLU A 50 -3.40 -15.74 2.00
C GLU A 50 -2.30 -16.77 1.69
N LYS A 51 -1.35 -16.44 0.79
CA LYS A 51 -0.17 -17.27 0.52
C LYS A 51 0.69 -17.48 1.77
N ALA A 52 1.00 -16.41 2.49
CA ALA A 52 1.89 -16.45 3.64
C ALA A 52 1.33 -17.33 4.77
N TYR A 53 0.02 -17.25 5.04
CA TYR A 53 -0.65 -18.10 6.01
C TYR A 53 -0.57 -19.59 5.62
N ALA A 54 -0.86 -19.92 4.36
CA ALA A 54 -0.75 -21.29 3.86
C ALA A 54 0.69 -21.86 3.92
N GLN A 55 1.70 -21.02 3.65
CA GLN A 55 3.11 -21.41 3.79
C GLN A 55 3.47 -21.73 5.25
N GLN A 56 3.07 -20.89 6.21
CA GLN A 56 3.32 -21.14 7.64
C GLN A 56 2.64 -22.43 8.13
N LEU A 57 1.42 -22.72 7.69
CA LEU A 57 0.74 -24.00 7.99
C LEU A 57 1.49 -25.22 7.42
N THR A 58 2.03 -25.08 6.21
CA THR A 58 2.81 -26.13 5.54
C THR A 58 4.13 -26.41 6.28
N GLU A 59 4.85 -25.37 6.69
CA GLU A 59 6.10 -25.47 7.45
C GLU A 59 5.88 -26.05 8.85
N TRP A 60 4.86 -25.56 9.57
CA TRP A 60 4.44 -26.09 10.87
C TRP A 60 4.12 -27.58 10.79
N THR A 61 3.36 -27.98 9.78
CA THR A 61 3.00 -29.37 9.51
C THR A 61 4.24 -30.23 9.27
N LYS A 62 5.11 -29.84 8.33
CA LYS A 62 6.34 -30.58 7.98
C LYS A 62 7.22 -30.79 9.22
N ARG A 63 7.37 -29.76 10.06
CA ARG A 63 8.10 -29.82 11.31
C ARG A 63 7.48 -30.80 12.30
N TRP A 64 6.18 -30.69 12.56
CA TRP A 64 5.53 -31.48 13.60
C TRP A 64 5.31 -32.95 13.22
N ARG A 65 4.99 -33.27 11.95
CA ARG A 65 4.98 -34.67 11.47
C ARG A 65 6.32 -35.34 11.76
N GLN A 66 7.43 -34.69 11.39
CA GLN A 66 8.77 -35.23 11.63
C GLN A 66 9.12 -35.40 13.13
N LEU A 67 8.62 -34.52 14.00
CA LEU A 67 8.82 -34.62 15.45
C LEU A 67 8.01 -35.77 16.08
N ILE A 68 6.78 -36.02 15.58
CA ILE A 68 5.94 -37.13 16.06
C ILE A 68 6.50 -38.47 15.57
N GLU A 69 6.82 -38.61 14.27
CA GLU A 69 7.38 -39.84 13.68
C GLU A 69 8.71 -40.29 14.32
N LYS A 70 9.50 -39.34 14.82
CA LYS A 70 10.76 -39.61 15.56
C LYS A 70 10.55 -39.67 17.07
N GLY A 71 9.35 -39.38 17.54
CA GLY A 71 8.99 -39.32 18.95
C GLY A 71 8.72 -40.69 19.57
N PRO A 72 8.43 -40.74 20.88
CA PRO A 72 8.06 -41.96 21.58
C PRO A 72 6.56 -42.28 21.52
N GLN A 73 5.74 -41.43 20.89
CA GLN A 73 4.32 -41.66 20.71
C GLN A 73 4.11 -42.69 19.59
N TYR A 74 3.10 -43.55 19.72
CA TYR A 74 2.74 -44.56 18.74
C TYR A 74 1.22 -44.77 18.70
N GLY A 75 0.75 -45.58 17.75
CA GLY A 75 -0.59 -46.19 17.79
C GLY A 75 -1.71 -45.29 17.27
N THR A 76 -2.91 -45.49 17.79
CA THR A 76 -4.10 -44.74 17.41
C THR A 76 -4.04 -43.29 17.88
N VAL A 77 -3.42 -43.01 19.04
CA VAL A 77 -3.22 -41.64 19.55
C VAL A 77 -2.18 -40.88 18.72
N GLU A 78 -1.13 -41.55 18.20
CA GLU A 78 -0.21 -40.94 17.23
C GLU A 78 -0.94 -40.48 15.96
N ARG A 79 -1.82 -41.34 15.42
CA ARG A 79 -2.64 -41.03 14.24
C ARG A 79 -3.57 -39.83 14.49
N ALA A 80 -4.21 -39.78 15.66
CA ALA A 80 -5.05 -38.66 16.06
C ALA A 80 -4.27 -37.34 16.20
N TRP A 81 -3.04 -37.38 16.74
CA TRP A 81 -2.18 -36.20 16.79
C TRP A 81 -1.77 -35.76 15.37
N CYS A 82 -1.32 -36.69 14.53
CA CYS A 82 -0.98 -36.44 13.13
C CYS A 82 -2.14 -35.93 12.27
N ALA A 83 -3.39 -36.07 12.73
CA ALA A 83 -4.58 -35.51 12.06
C ALA A 83 -4.62 -33.97 12.12
N LEU A 84 -4.05 -33.34 13.17
CA LEU A 84 -3.93 -31.88 13.25
C LEU A 84 -3.06 -31.32 12.10
N MET A 85 -2.01 -32.05 11.73
CA MET A 85 -1.15 -31.68 10.59
C MET A 85 -1.87 -31.88 9.25
N THR A 86 -2.74 -32.89 9.15
CA THR A 86 -3.60 -33.08 7.98
C THR A 86 -4.66 -31.98 7.86
N GLU A 87 -5.19 -31.47 8.98
CA GLU A 87 -6.07 -30.29 8.99
C GLU A 87 -5.31 -29.05 8.49
N ALA A 88 -4.16 -28.73 9.07
CA ALA A 88 -3.36 -27.57 8.69
C ALA A 88 -2.93 -27.60 7.21
N GLU A 89 -2.52 -28.76 6.67
CA GLU A 89 -2.29 -28.95 5.22
C GLU A 89 -3.54 -28.61 4.40
N LYS A 90 -4.71 -29.11 4.79
CA LYS A 90 -5.96 -28.92 4.02
C LYS A 90 -6.53 -27.51 4.14
N VAL A 91 -6.31 -26.83 5.26
CA VAL A 91 -6.58 -25.39 5.39
C VAL A 91 -5.61 -24.61 4.50
N GLY A 92 -4.32 -24.94 4.52
CA GLY A 92 -3.31 -24.35 3.63
C GLY A 92 -3.68 -24.47 2.15
N ASP A 93 -4.10 -25.65 1.70
CA ASP A 93 -4.60 -25.88 0.33
C ASP A 93 -5.75 -24.91 -0.03
N LEU A 94 -6.71 -24.71 0.88
CA LEU A 94 -7.85 -23.82 0.66
C LEU A 94 -7.44 -22.35 0.59
N HIS A 95 -6.52 -21.89 1.43
CA HIS A 95 -5.99 -20.52 1.34
C HIS A 95 -5.16 -20.30 0.06
N VAL A 96 -4.50 -21.34 -0.47
CA VAL A 96 -3.89 -21.31 -1.81
C VAL A 96 -4.95 -21.25 -2.92
N GLU A 97 -6.08 -21.95 -2.80
CA GLU A 97 -7.23 -21.81 -3.72
C GLU A 97 -7.75 -20.36 -3.72
N VAL A 98 -7.95 -19.74 -2.55
CA VAL A 98 -8.36 -18.32 -2.42
C VAL A 98 -7.36 -17.39 -3.11
N LYS A 99 -6.06 -17.51 -2.80
CA LYS A 99 -4.98 -16.73 -3.43
C LYS A 99 -4.96 -16.89 -4.96
N ASN A 100 -5.26 -18.08 -5.45
CA ASN A 100 -5.27 -18.35 -6.89
C ASN A 100 -6.52 -17.77 -7.58
N ALA A 101 -7.69 -17.77 -6.94
CA ALA A 101 -8.88 -17.10 -7.47
C ALA A 101 -8.70 -15.57 -7.51
N LEU A 102 -8.20 -14.97 -6.42
CA LEU A 102 -7.91 -13.53 -6.35
C LEU A 102 -6.95 -13.06 -7.46
N MET A 103 -5.87 -13.81 -7.71
CA MET A 103 -4.85 -13.43 -8.70
C MET A 103 -5.14 -13.90 -10.12
N GLY A 104 -5.69 -15.11 -10.28
CA GLY A 104 -5.96 -15.71 -11.58
C GLY A 104 -7.27 -15.27 -12.21
N GLU A 105 -8.23 -14.81 -11.39
CA GLU A 105 -9.52 -14.33 -11.86
C GLU A 105 -9.73 -12.85 -11.58
N ASP A 106 -9.80 -12.42 -10.32
CA ASP A 106 -10.25 -11.05 -10.01
C ASP A 106 -9.24 -9.99 -10.44
N PHE A 107 -7.96 -10.18 -10.15
CA PHE A 107 -6.88 -9.31 -10.60
C PHE A 107 -6.82 -9.23 -12.14
N GLU A 108 -6.87 -10.38 -12.83
CA GLU A 108 -6.84 -10.40 -14.30
C GLU A 108 -8.14 -9.85 -14.93
N LYS A 109 -9.32 -9.98 -14.29
CA LYS A 109 -10.56 -9.29 -14.70
C LYS A 109 -10.34 -7.77 -14.70
N VAL A 110 -9.76 -7.19 -13.64
CA VAL A 110 -9.46 -5.73 -13.59
C VAL A 110 -8.44 -5.33 -14.65
N LYS A 111 -7.34 -6.08 -14.78
CA LYS A 111 -6.28 -5.82 -15.74
C LYS A 111 -6.76 -5.84 -17.19
N ASN A 112 -7.61 -6.81 -17.55
CA ASN A 112 -8.20 -6.90 -18.88
C ASN A 112 -9.24 -5.79 -19.10
N TRP A 113 -10.14 -5.55 -18.15
CA TRP A 113 -11.11 -4.45 -18.25
C TRP A 113 -10.43 -3.08 -18.38
N GLN A 114 -9.39 -2.81 -17.59
CA GLN A 114 -8.61 -1.57 -17.66
C GLN A 114 -7.92 -1.41 -19.02
N LYS A 115 -7.36 -2.49 -19.57
CA LYS A 115 -6.71 -2.49 -20.89
C LYS A 115 -7.70 -2.19 -22.02
N ASP A 116 -8.93 -2.72 -21.93
CA ASP A 116 -9.97 -2.53 -22.94
C ASP A 116 -10.70 -1.18 -22.79
N ALA A 117 -10.72 -0.60 -21.58
CA ALA A 117 -11.34 0.69 -21.30
C ALA A 117 -10.40 1.90 -21.52
N TYR A 118 -9.08 1.75 -21.38
CA TYR A 118 -8.12 2.87 -21.38
C TYR A 118 -6.98 2.69 -22.39
N HIS A 119 -6.97 3.50 -23.45
CA HIS A 119 -6.02 3.39 -24.55
C HIS A 119 -4.91 4.45 -24.45
N LYS A 120 -3.69 4.04 -24.09
CA LYS A 120 -2.53 4.94 -24.00
C LYS A 120 -2.19 5.59 -25.35
N GLN A 121 -1.85 6.88 -25.35
CA GLN A 121 -1.40 7.61 -26.53
C GLN A 121 0.14 7.70 -26.61
N MET A 122 0.68 7.84 -27.82
CA MET A 122 2.13 7.97 -28.08
C MET A 122 2.79 9.19 -27.41
N ILE A 123 2.02 10.20 -27.02
CA ILE A 123 2.51 11.46 -26.41
C ILE A 123 2.20 11.46 -24.89
N GLY A 124 1.84 10.31 -24.32
CA GLY A 124 1.36 10.18 -22.95
C GLY A 124 -0.13 10.51 -22.80
N GLY A 125 -0.70 10.14 -21.65
CA GLY A 125 -2.14 10.22 -21.37
C GLY A 125 -2.96 9.16 -22.10
N PHE A 126 -4.27 9.17 -21.82
CA PHE A 126 -5.25 8.26 -22.41
C PHE A 126 -6.06 8.93 -23.52
N LYS A 127 -6.48 8.13 -24.51
CA LYS A 127 -7.31 8.57 -25.61
C LYS A 127 -8.65 9.10 -25.11
N GLU A 128 -9.22 8.41 -24.13
CA GLU A 128 -10.52 8.71 -23.53
C GLU A 128 -10.50 10.09 -22.86
N THR A 129 -9.49 10.36 -22.02
CA THR A 129 -9.27 11.68 -21.38
C THR A 129 -9.12 12.80 -22.42
N LYS A 130 -8.40 12.55 -23.52
CA LYS A 130 -8.26 13.52 -24.60
C LYS A 130 -9.59 13.79 -25.33
N GLU A 131 -10.36 12.74 -25.60
CA GLU A 131 -11.69 12.87 -26.21
C GLU A 131 -12.66 13.65 -25.29
N ALA A 132 -12.53 13.50 -23.97
CA ALA A 132 -13.25 14.31 -22.98
C ALA A 132 -12.85 15.80 -23.04
N GLU A 133 -11.56 16.10 -22.97
CA GLU A 133 -11.04 17.48 -23.01
C GLU A 133 -11.40 18.17 -24.34
N ASP A 134 -11.15 17.53 -25.49
CA ASP A 134 -11.48 18.09 -26.81
C ASP A 134 -13.00 18.25 -27.00
N GLY A 135 -13.81 17.34 -26.44
CA GLY A 135 -15.27 17.43 -26.42
C GLY A 135 -15.78 18.66 -25.68
N PHE A 136 -15.43 18.82 -24.40
CA PHE A 136 -15.84 19.98 -23.61
C PHE A 136 -15.27 21.29 -24.16
N ARG A 137 -14.01 21.30 -24.60
CA ARG A 137 -13.39 22.46 -25.22
C ARG A 137 -14.11 22.87 -26.50
N LYS A 138 -14.59 21.92 -27.31
CA LYS A 138 -15.41 22.20 -28.51
C LYS A 138 -16.78 22.78 -28.13
N ALA A 139 -17.45 22.24 -27.11
CA ALA A 139 -18.74 22.71 -26.61
C ALA A 139 -18.66 24.14 -26.01
N GLN A 140 -17.65 24.42 -25.18
CA GLN A 140 -17.53 25.70 -24.45
C GLN A 140 -16.94 26.84 -25.30
N LYS A 141 -16.11 26.55 -26.32
CA LYS A 141 -15.39 27.57 -27.12
C LYS A 141 -16.26 28.68 -27.72
N PRO A 142 -17.46 28.44 -28.29
CA PRO A 142 -18.30 29.51 -28.83
C PRO A 142 -18.77 30.49 -27.75
N TRP A 143 -19.22 29.96 -26.61
CA TRP A 143 -19.71 30.73 -25.47
C TRP A 143 -18.58 31.50 -24.78
N ALA A 144 -17.45 30.84 -24.49
CA ALA A 144 -16.27 31.48 -23.90
C ALA A 144 -15.71 32.62 -24.77
N LYS A 145 -15.82 32.52 -26.11
CA LYS A 145 -15.48 33.64 -27.01
C LYS A 145 -16.43 34.82 -26.80
N LYS A 146 -17.74 34.58 -26.71
CA LYS A 146 -18.75 35.63 -26.47
C LYS A 146 -18.62 36.25 -25.08
N LEU A 147 -18.36 35.46 -24.04
CA LEU A 147 -18.08 35.97 -22.68
C LEU A 147 -16.87 36.92 -22.69
N LYS A 148 -15.80 36.58 -23.42
CA LYS A 148 -14.62 37.45 -23.58
C LYS A 148 -14.94 38.77 -24.30
N GLU A 149 -15.88 38.78 -25.25
CA GLU A 149 -16.38 40.00 -25.89
C GLU A 149 -17.17 40.86 -24.87
N VAL A 150 -18.08 40.23 -24.10
CA VAL A 150 -18.86 40.85 -23.01
C VAL A 150 -17.96 41.50 -21.95
N ASP A 151 -16.92 40.80 -21.48
CA ASP A 151 -15.94 41.34 -20.52
C ASP A 151 -15.16 42.55 -21.08
N GLY A 152 -14.90 42.56 -22.38
CA GLY A 152 -14.31 43.70 -23.08
C GLY A 152 -15.21 44.94 -23.03
N PHE A 153 -16.49 44.76 -23.35
CA PHE A 153 -17.48 45.86 -23.31
C PHE A 153 -17.80 46.31 -21.88
N LYS A 154 -17.88 45.39 -20.91
CA LYS A 154 -18.01 45.68 -19.47
C LYS A 154 -16.89 46.61 -18.99
N LYS A 155 -15.64 46.28 -19.32
CA LYS A 155 -14.46 47.11 -18.98
C LYS A 155 -14.52 48.48 -19.66
N ALA A 156 -14.92 48.55 -20.92
CA ALA A 156 -15.08 49.81 -21.65
C ALA A 156 -16.16 50.72 -21.00
N PHE A 157 -17.32 50.15 -20.67
CA PHE A 157 -18.42 50.85 -20.00
C PHE A 157 -18.03 51.34 -18.60
N HIS A 158 -17.38 50.50 -17.78
CA HIS A 158 -16.88 50.89 -16.46
C HIS A 158 -15.85 52.02 -16.54
N ASN A 159 -14.96 51.99 -17.53
CA ASN A 159 -13.99 53.08 -17.77
C ASN A 159 -14.68 54.37 -18.20
N ALA A 160 -15.65 54.31 -19.11
CA ALA A 160 -16.44 55.48 -19.52
C ALA A 160 -17.16 56.13 -18.32
N CYS A 161 -17.80 55.33 -17.46
CA CYS A 161 -18.45 55.82 -16.23
C CYS A 161 -17.46 56.47 -15.24
N LYS A 162 -16.22 55.96 -15.17
CA LYS A 162 -15.16 56.53 -14.34
C LYS A 162 -14.66 57.86 -14.91
N GLU A 163 -14.53 57.96 -16.24
CA GLU A 163 -14.16 59.20 -16.92
C GLU A 163 -15.24 60.27 -16.81
N GLU A 164 -16.51 59.91 -16.98
CA GLU A 164 -17.66 60.80 -16.77
C GLU A 164 -17.67 61.38 -15.36
N LYS A 165 -17.63 60.53 -14.31
CA LYS A 165 -17.55 60.98 -12.92
C LYS A 165 -16.35 61.91 -12.66
N THR A 166 -15.21 61.63 -13.30
CA THR A 166 -14.00 62.46 -13.19
C THR A 166 -14.16 63.80 -13.91
N ALA A 167 -14.81 63.84 -15.07
CA ALA A 167 -15.12 65.06 -15.81
C ALA A 167 -16.12 65.94 -15.04
N THR A 168 -17.22 65.35 -14.56
CA THR A 168 -18.26 66.04 -13.77
C THR A 168 -17.69 66.61 -12.48
N SER A 169 -16.83 65.87 -11.77
CA SER A 169 -16.14 66.36 -10.57
C SER A 169 -15.25 67.58 -10.86
N ARG A 170 -14.50 67.55 -11.97
CA ARG A 170 -13.64 68.68 -12.40
C ARG A 170 -14.43 69.90 -12.88
N GLU A 171 -15.58 69.69 -13.53
CA GLU A 171 -16.49 70.77 -13.90
C GLU A 171 -17.04 71.44 -12.64
N ASN A 172 -17.51 70.66 -11.67
CA ASN A 172 -18.06 71.16 -10.41
C ASN A 172 -17.02 71.89 -9.55
N SER A 173 -15.77 71.40 -9.46
CA SER A 173 -14.71 72.13 -8.75
C SER A 173 -14.34 73.42 -9.50
N SER A 174 -14.24 73.38 -10.83
CA SER A 174 -13.93 74.59 -11.62
C SER A 174 -15.02 75.67 -11.54
N LYS A 175 -16.28 75.31 -11.28
CA LYS A 175 -17.38 76.26 -11.04
C LYS A 175 -17.24 77.01 -9.70
N LEU A 176 -16.48 76.47 -8.75
CA LEU A 176 -16.20 77.11 -7.45
C LEU A 176 -14.97 78.04 -7.54
N ASP A 177 -13.94 77.62 -8.29
CA ASP A 177 -12.63 78.29 -8.29
C ASP A 177 -12.36 79.23 -9.48
N ASN A 178 -13.09 79.11 -10.61
CA ASN A 178 -12.75 79.82 -11.86
C ASN A 178 -13.97 80.29 -12.66
N ASN A 179 -14.13 81.62 -12.78
CA ASN A 179 -15.24 82.27 -13.49
C ASN A 179 -15.00 82.56 -14.99
N ASN A 180 -13.97 81.98 -15.63
CA ASN A 180 -13.79 82.13 -17.08
C ASN A 180 -14.89 81.37 -17.86
N PRO A 181 -15.79 82.05 -18.61
CA PRO A 181 -16.91 81.40 -19.29
C PRO A 181 -16.48 80.39 -20.36
N GLU A 182 -15.37 80.65 -21.07
CA GLU A 182 -14.89 79.78 -22.13
C GLU A 182 -14.25 78.50 -21.57
N ALA A 183 -13.60 78.60 -20.41
CA ALA A 183 -13.06 77.44 -19.69
C ALA A 183 -14.19 76.57 -19.12
N GLN A 184 -15.22 77.19 -18.54
CA GLN A 184 -16.42 76.48 -18.06
C GLN A 184 -17.14 75.77 -19.22
N ARG A 185 -17.34 76.44 -20.37
CA ARG A 185 -17.98 75.84 -21.55
C ARG A 185 -17.21 74.61 -22.05
N LYS A 186 -15.87 74.67 -22.12
CA LYS A 186 -15.01 73.54 -22.51
C LYS A 186 -15.08 72.35 -21.54
N LEU A 187 -15.28 72.59 -20.25
CA LEU A 187 -15.50 71.53 -19.26
C LEU A 187 -16.89 70.90 -19.41
N GLN A 188 -17.91 71.71 -19.67
CA GLN A 188 -19.29 71.24 -19.88
C GLN A 188 -19.42 70.43 -21.19
N GLU A 189 -18.85 70.91 -22.30
CA GLU A 189 -18.70 70.16 -23.56
C GLU A 189 -18.01 68.80 -23.35
N LYS A 190 -17.03 68.73 -22.42
CA LYS A 190 -16.32 67.50 -22.09
C LYS A 190 -17.18 66.53 -21.26
N VAL A 191 -17.97 67.03 -20.32
CA VAL A 191 -18.92 66.21 -19.54
C VAL A 191 -19.97 65.60 -20.47
N GLU A 192 -20.57 66.40 -21.35
CA GLU A 192 -21.56 65.93 -22.34
C GLU A 192 -20.97 64.84 -23.26
N LYS A 193 -19.73 65.02 -23.73
CA LYS A 193 -19.03 63.99 -24.52
C LYS A 193 -18.80 62.70 -23.73
N CYS A 194 -18.43 62.77 -22.45
CA CYS A 194 -18.29 61.58 -21.61
C CYS A 194 -19.64 60.88 -21.39
N GLN A 195 -20.74 61.62 -21.21
CA GLN A 195 -22.09 61.06 -21.10
C GLN A 195 -22.52 60.31 -22.37
N GLN A 196 -22.24 60.88 -23.54
CA GLN A 196 -22.50 60.22 -24.82
C GLN A 196 -21.70 58.91 -24.98
N GLU A 197 -20.41 58.89 -24.60
CA GLU A 197 -19.61 57.66 -24.62
C GLU A 197 -20.07 56.63 -23.56
N VAL A 198 -20.56 57.05 -22.39
CA VAL A 198 -21.19 56.15 -21.40
C VAL A 198 -22.44 55.48 -22.00
N HIS A 199 -23.33 56.25 -22.62
CA HIS A 199 -24.53 55.67 -23.25
C HIS A 199 -24.17 54.69 -24.37
N LYS A 200 -23.29 55.08 -25.29
CA LYS A 200 -22.79 54.27 -26.41
C LYS A 200 -22.03 53.01 -25.98
N THR A 201 -21.27 53.05 -24.88
CA THR A 201 -20.61 51.86 -24.33
C THR A 201 -21.58 50.96 -23.58
N LYS A 202 -22.60 51.53 -22.93
CA LYS A 202 -23.70 50.79 -22.31
C LYS A 202 -24.49 49.98 -23.34
N GLU A 203 -24.96 50.61 -24.43
CA GLU A 203 -25.70 49.92 -25.50
C GLU A 203 -24.91 48.75 -26.10
N ARG A 204 -23.59 48.91 -26.29
CA ARG A 204 -22.71 47.84 -26.78
C ARG A 204 -22.57 46.70 -25.79
N TYR A 205 -22.49 47.01 -24.50
CA TYR A 205 -22.41 46.02 -23.43
C TYR A 205 -23.73 45.23 -23.30
N GLU A 206 -24.87 45.92 -23.24
CA GLU A 206 -26.21 45.30 -23.22
C GLU A 206 -26.43 44.42 -24.45
N LYS A 207 -26.12 44.90 -25.66
CA LYS A 207 -26.21 44.07 -26.87
C LYS A 207 -25.31 42.83 -26.81
N SER A 208 -24.10 42.95 -26.27
CA SER A 208 -23.19 41.80 -26.13
C SER A 208 -23.70 40.76 -25.13
N LEU A 209 -24.40 41.20 -24.07
CA LEU A 209 -25.08 40.30 -23.12
C LEU A 209 -26.22 39.56 -23.83
N GLU A 210 -27.08 40.26 -24.58
CA GLU A 210 -28.13 39.58 -25.36
C GLU A 210 -27.57 38.56 -26.36
N GLU A 211 -26.42 38.85 -26.98
CA GLU A 211 -25.76 37.90 -27.90
C GLU A 211 -25.17 36.69 -27.15
N LEU A 212 -24.75 36.85 -25.89
CA LEU A 212 -24.32 35.75 -25.02
C LEU A 212 -25.53 34.89 -24.61
N ASP A 213 -26.61 35.50 -24.13
CA ASP A 213 -27.83 34.81 -23.72
C ASP A 213 -28.42 33.96 -24.86
N LYS A 214 -28.38 34.48 -26.10
CA LYS A 214 -28.84 33.75 -27.30
C LYS A 214 -28.00 32.50 -27.62
N VAL A 215 -26.74 32.41 -27.18
CA VAL A 215 -25.89 31.20 -27.38
C VAL A 215 -25.81 30.30 -26.15
N THR A 216 -26.26 30.76 -24.97
CA THR A 216 -26.21 30.00 -23.71
C THR A 216 -27.01 28.67 -23.76
N PRO A 217 -28.23 28.58 -24.32
CA PRO A 217 -28.95 27.30 -24.40
C PRO A 217 -28.19 26.22 -25.18
N GLN A 218 -27.64 26.58 -26.35
CA GLN A 218 -26.85 25.66 -27.17
C GLN A 218 -25.52 25.28 -26.49
N TYR A 219 -24.95 26.19 -25.71
CA TYR A 219 -23.78 25.91 -24.87
C TYR A 219 -24.11 24.86 -23.79
N MET A 220 -25.22 25.04 -23.07
CA MET A 220 -25.66 24.09 -22.05
C MET A 220 -25.92 22.70 -22.64
N GLU A 221 -26.73 22.61 -23.70
CA GLU A 221 -27.03 21.35 -24.40
C GLU A 221 -25.76 20.60 -24.83
N ASN A 222 -24.80 21.31 -25.45
CA ASN A 222 -23.55 20.70 -25.89
C ASN A 222 -22.66 20.24 -24.71
N MET A 223 -22.63 20.97 -23.60
CA MET A 223 -21.86 20.58 -22.41
C MET A 223 -22.50 19.39 -21.69
N GLU A 224 -23.83 19.37 -21.58
CA GLU A 224 -24.59 18.27 -21.00
C GLU A 224 -24.43 17.00 -21.84
N GLN A 225 -24.47 17.10 -23.17
CA GLN A 225 -24.22 15.95 -24.06
C GLN A 225 -22.84 15.33 -23.84
N VAL A 226 -21.79 16.15 -23.73
CA VAL A 226 -20.44 15.63 -23.44
C VAL A 226 -20.36 15.11 -22.00
N PHE A 227 -20.97 15.78 -21.03
CA PHE A 227 -20.98 15.34 -19.64
C PHE A 227 -21.65 13.98 -19.48
N GLU A 228 -22.79 13.75 -20.12
CA GLU A 228 -23.54 12.49 -20.02
C GLU A 228 -22.79 11.31 -20.66
N GLN A 229 -22.05 11.55 -21.75
CA GLN A 229 -21.13 10.55 -22.31
C GLN A 229 -20.09 10.09 -21.26
N TRP A 230 -19.55 11.01 -20.47
CA TRP A 230 -18.56 10.71 -19.41
C TRP A 230 -19.18 10.32 -18.06
N GLN A 231 -20.49 10.47 -17.90
CA GLN A 231 -21.27 9.81 -16.86
C GLN A 231 -21.44 8.32 -17.21
N GLN A 232 -21.83 7.99 -18.45
CA GLN A 232 -21.98 6.58 -18.87
C GLN A 232 -20.65 5.81 -18.85
N PHE A 233 -19.53 6.47 -19.18
CA PHE A 233 -18.20 5.86 -19.05
C PHE A 233 -17.85 5.54 -17.58
N GLU A 234 -18.19 6.43 -16.64
CA GLU A 234 -17.97 6.21 -15.21
C GLU A 234 -18.96 5.19 -14.62
N ASP A 235 -20.22 5.15 -15.09
CA ASP A 235 -21.21 4.14 -14.72
C ASP A 235 -20.74 2.71 -15.05
N ASN A 236 -20.12 2.52 -16.22
CA ASN A 236 -19.50 1.26 -16.60
C ASN A 236 -18.40 0.85 -15.60
N ARG A 237 -17.55 1.79 -15.17
CA ARG A 237 -16.49 1.54 -14.18
C ARG A 237 -17.06 1.22 -12.81
N LEU A 238 -18.05 1.98 -12.33
CA LEU A 238 -18.68 1.79 -11.03
C LEU A 238 -19.43 0.46 -10.94
N SER A 239 -20.16 0.10 -12.00
CA SER A 239 -20.84 -1.19 -12.12
C SER A 239 -19.84 -2.36 -12.14
N PHE A 240 -18.77 -2.26 -12.94
CA PHE A 240 -17.69 -3.24 -12.96
C PHE A 240 -17.02 -3.40 -11.58
N PHE A 241 -16.68 -2.31 -10.89
CA PHE A 241 -16.10 -2.36 -9.55
C PHE A 241 -17.02 -3.06 -8.55
N LYS A 242 -18.33 -2.78 -8.61
CA LYS A 242 -19.33 -3.41 -7.74
C LYS A 242 -19.43 -4.92 -7.98
N GLU A 243 -19.48 -5.35 -9.23
CA GLU A 243 -19.52 -6.77 -9.60
C GLU A 243 -18.24 -7.50 -9.20
N LEU A 244 -17.08 -6.89 -9.42
CA LEU A 244 -15.80 -7.45 -9.00
C LEU A 244 -15.69 -7.58 -7.49
N LEU A 245 -16.08 -6.57 -6.71
CA LEU A 245 -16.03 -6.64 -5.24
C LEU A 245 -16.93 -7.74 -4.67
N LEU A 246 -18.02 -8.09 -5.35
CA LEU A 246 -18.84 -9.26 -5.02
C LEU A 246 -18.12 -10.57 -5.36
N SER A 247 -17.48 -10.68 -6.53
CA SER A 247 -16.62 -11.82 -6.92
C SER A 247 -15.51 -12.06 -5.90
N VAL A 248 -14.78 -11.00 -5.50
CA VAL A 248 -13.75 -11.04 -4.45
C VAL A 248 -14.35 -11.51 -3.12
N LYS A 249 -15.52 -11.00 -2.71
CA LYS A 249 -16.21 -11.46 -1.49
C LYS A 249 -16.56 -12.94 -1.55
N GLU A 250 -16.92 -13.48 -2.72
CA GLU A 250 -17.25 -14.90 -2.88
C GLU A 250 -16.00 -15.78 -2.79
N HIS A 251 -14.90 -15.39 -3.44
CA HIS A 251 -13.63 -16.11 -3.34
C HIS A 251 -13.01 -16.12 -1.93
N LEU A 252 -13.21 -15.05 -1.16
CA LEU A 252 -12.74 -14.96 0.23
C LEU A 252 -13.59 -15.76 1.25
N ASP A 253 -14.82 -16.16 0.90
CA ASP A 253 -15.80 -16.68 1.85
C ASP A 253 -15.71 -18.22 2.03
N LEU A 254 -14.75 -18.65 2.84
CA LEU A 254 -14.61 -20.05 3.24
C LEU A 254 -15.75 -20.57 4.14
N SER A 255 -16.60 -19.71 4.72
CA SER A 255 -17.66 -20.13 5.64
C SER A 255 -18.74 -20.98 4.95
N ASN A 256 -18.97 -20.72 3.66
CA ASN A 256 -19.88 -21.48 2.81
C ASN A 256 -19.19 -22.63 2.05
N ASN A 257 -17.88 -22.83 2.22
CA ASN A 257 -17.12 -23.84 1.51
C ASN A 257 -17.25 -25.22 2.16
N HIS A 258 -17.93 -26.14 1.47
CA HIS A 258 -18.11 -27.52 1.94
C HIS A 258 -16.79 -28.26 2.23
N LYS A 259 -15.70 -27.96 1.49
CA LYS A 259 -14.37 -28.52 1.76
C LYS A 259 -13.89 -28.12 3.15
N TYR A 260 -13.97 -26.83 3.50
CA TYR A 260 -13.54 -26.29 4.80
C TYR A 260 -14.26 -26.99 5.96
N LYS A 261 -15.59 -27.16 5.86
CA LYS A 261 -16.36 -27.95 6.85
C LYS A 261 -15.92 -29.42 6.91
N THR A 262 -15.61 -30.02 5.76
CA THR A 262 -15.20 -31.44 5.68
C THR A 262 -13.86 -31.68 6.38
N VAL A 263 -12.94 -30.71 6.36
CA VAL A 263 -11.65 -30.79 7.07
C VAL A 263 -11.88 -31.01 8.58
N TYR A 264 -12.68 -30.17 9.23
CA TYR A 264 -12.91 -30.27 10.68
C TYR A 264 -13.70 -31.50 11.09
N ASN A 265 -14.69 -31.92 10.29
CA ASN A 265 -15.38 -33.19 10.50
C ASN A 265 -14.38 -34.37 10.45
N THR A 266 -13.49 -34.40 9.45
CA THR A 266 -12.49 -35.48 9.29
C THR A 266 -11.49 -35.51 10.45
N LEU A 267 -11.11 -34.32 10.96
CA LEU A 267 -10.28 -34.20 12.15
C LEU A 267 -10.98 -34.77 13.39
N GLU A 268 -12.25 -34.39 13.61
CA GLU A 268 -13.06 -34.92 14.72
C GLU A 268 -13.21 -36.44 14.65
N ASP A 269 -13.61 -36.99 13.50
CA ASP A 269 -13.73 -38.43 13.27
C ASP A 269 -12.41 -39.18 13.57
N THR A 270 -11.27 -38.62 13.16
CA THR A 270 -9.95 -39.23 13.37
C THR A 270 -9.53 -39.20 14.85
N ILE A 271 -9.88 -38.16 15.59
CA ILE A 271 -9.62 -38.05 17.04
C ILE A 271 -10.55 -38.99 17.82
N GLN A 272 -11.84 -39.02 17.49
CA GLN A 272 -12.82 -39.92 18.12
C GLN A 272 -12.50 -41.40 17.83
N GLY A 273 -11.88 -41.70 16.69
CA GLY A 273 -11.38 -43.04 16.32
C GLY A 273 -10.10 -43.49 17.03
N SER A 274 -9.61 -42.77 18.06
CA SER A 274 -8.48 -43.23 18.87
C SER A 274 -8.93 -44.20 19.98
N ASP A 275 -8.21 -45.32 20.12
CA ASP A 275 -8.50 -46.38 21.10
C ASP A 275 -7.29 -46.60 22.04
N VAL A 276 -7.42 -46.04 23.24
CA VAL A 276 -6.43 -46.17 24.32
C VAL A 276 -6.24 -47.63 24.76
N GLN A 277 -7.29 -48.47 24.69
CA GLN A 277 -7.19 -49.88 25.05
C GLN A 277 -6.47 -50.69 23.97
N GLU A 278 -6.64 -50.36 22.69
CA GLU A 278 -5.85 -50.93 21.59
C GLU A 278 -4.35 -50.61 21.79
N ASP A 279 -4.01 -49.35 22.02
CA ASP A 279 -2.62 -48.88 22.19
C ASP A 279 -1.94 -49.54 23.42
N LEU A 280 -2.66 -49.61 24.56
CA LEU A 280 -2.18 -50.29 25.77
C LEU A 280 -1.99 -51.80 25.57
N LYS A 281 -2.91 -52.46 24.84
CA LYS A 281 -2.84 -53.89 24.54
C LYS A 281 -1.68 -54.21 23.60
N TRP A 282 -1.44 -53.34 22.60
CA TRP A 282 -0.26 -53.42 21.73
C TRP A 282 1.03 -53.32 22.55
N PHE A 283 1.15 -52.30 23.41
CA PHE A 283 2.35 -52.14 24.23
C PHE A 283 2.59 -53.33 25.15
N ARG A 284 1.54 -53.84 25.81
CA ARG A 284 1.60 -55.03 26.67
C ARG A 284 2.10 -56.27 25.90
N SER A 285 1.69 -56.43 24.65
CA SER A 285 2.05 -57.54 23.76
C SER A 285 3.48 -57.43 23.20
N ASN A 286 3.90 -56.21 22.85
CA ASN A 286 5.15 -55.98 22.10
C ASN A 286 6.33 -55.52 22.98
N ARG A 287 6.06 -55.05 24.21
CA ARG A 287 7.03 -54.49 25.17
C ARG A 287 6.81 -54.94 26.62
N GLY A 288 5.75 -55.69 26.90
CA GLY A 288 5.28 -55.99 28.25
C GLY A 288 5.20 -57.50 28.59
N PRO A 289 4.44 -57.87 29.63
CA PRO A 289 4.40 -59.24 30.17
C PRO A 289 3.89 -60.32 29.21
N ASP A 290 3.25 -59.96 28.09
CA ASP A 290 2.70 -60.92 27.14
C ASP A 290 3.70 -61.26 26.01
N MET A 291 4.91 -60.66 26.03
CA MET A 291 6.03 -61.08 25.20
C MET A 291 6.45 -62.52 25.51
N SER A 292 6.83 -63.28 24.49
CA SER A 292 7.33 -64.65 24.67
C SER A 292 8.65 -64.66 25.45
N MET A 293 8.70 -65.49 26.50
CA MET A 293 9.91 -65.71 27.30
C MET A 293 10.28 -67.20 27.29
N ASN A 294 11.51 -67.49 26.87
CA ASN A 294 12.12 -68.81 27.02
C ASN A 294 12.67 -68.91 28.44
N TRP A 295 11.80 -69.27 29.39
CA TRP A 295 12.21 -69.47 30.78
C TRP A 295 13.30 -70.56 30.89
N PRO A 296 14.27 -70.43 31.82
CA PRO A 296 15.30 -71.43 32.02
C PRO A 296 14.70 -72.82 32.25
N GLN A 297 15.12 -73.78 31.42
CA GLN A 297 14.81 -75.19 31.56
C GLN A 297 16.11 -75.98 31.77
N PHE A 298 16.00 -77.28 32.03
CA PHE A 298 17.17 -78.14 32.14
C PHE A 298 17.89 -78.23 30.79
N GLU A 299 19.15 -77.78 30.74
CA GLU A 299 20.03 -77.91 29.58
C GLU A 299 20.96 -79.10 29.78
N GLU A 300 20.93 -80.06 28.85
CA GLU A 300 21.80 -81.25 28.90
C GLU A 300 23.23 -80.90 28.49
N TRP A 301 24.20 -81.20 29.36
CA TRP A 301 25.61 -80.88 29.12
C TRP A 301 26.16 -81.72 27.97
N SER A 302 26.65 -81.05 26.92
CA SER A 302 27.26 -81.69 25.75
C SER A 302 28.63 -81.09 25.43
N MET A 303 29.53 -81.92 24.90
CA MET A 303 30.91 -81.51 24.58
C MET A 303 30.99 -80.48 23.45
N ASP A 304 29.96 -80.38 22.60
CA ASP A 304 29.90 -79.42 21.48
C ASP A 304 29.60 -77.98 21.93
N LEU A 305 29.09 -77.78 23.15
CA LEU A 305 28.72 -76.45 23.66
C LEU A 305 29.90 -75.46 23.74
N ASN A 306 31.13 -75.97 23.85
CA ASN A 306 32.36 -75.18 23.82
C ASN A 306 32.75 -74.66 22.42
N ARG A 307 32.09 -75.09 21.34
CA ARG A 307 32.36 -74.60 19.97
C ARG A 307 31.38 -73.52 19.49
N THR A 308 30.17 -73.46 20.04
CA THR A 308 29.08 -72.64 19.49
C THR A 308 29.06 -71.19 20.00
N LEU A 309 29.69 -70.88 21.14
CA LEU A 309 29.71 -69.53 21.73
C LEU A 309 30.40 -68.45 20.86
N SER A 310 31.08 -68.83 19.77
CA SER A 310 31.74 -67.89 18.85
C SER A 310 30.95 -67.58 17.57
N ARG A 311 29.76 -68.17 17.36
CA ARG A 311 28.97 -67.95 16.13
C ARG A 311 27.63 -67.26 16.41
N ARG A 312 27.69 -65.92 16.47
CA ARG A 312 26.53 -65.03 16.52
C ARG A 312 25.73 -65.18 15.22
N GLU A 313 24.65 -65.95 15.23
CA GLU A 313 23.79 -66.11 14.06
C GLU A 313 23.05 -64.81 13.73
N THR A 314 23.33 -64.27 12.55
CA THR A 314 22.64 -63.10 11.99
C THR A 314 21.26 -63.52 11.48
N LYS A 315 20.20 -63.03 12.13
CA LYS A 315 18.81 -63.16 11.64
C LYS A 315 18.72 -62.69 10.18
N ARG A 316 18.38 -63.60 9.27
CA ARG A 316 17.98 -63.25 7.89
C ARG A 316 16.54 -62.71 7.89
N LYS A 317 16.26 -61.71 7.07
CA LYS A 317 14.89 -61.27 6.76
C LYS A 317 14.15 -62.36 5.99
N PRO A 318 12.80 -62.44 6.09
CA PRO A 318 12.01 -63.29 5.22
C PRO A 318 11.96 -62.70 3.80
N THR A 319 11.99 -63.58 2.79
CA THR A 319 11.64 -63.28 1.39
C THR A 319 10.70 -64.38 0.91
N ASP A 320 9.76 -64.02 0.04
CA ASP A 320 8.62 -64.84 -0.36
C ASP A 320 8.97 -66.24 -0.87
N GLY A 321 8.07 -67.19 -0.61
CA GLY A 321 8.24 -68.59 -0.98
C GLY A 321 7.81 -68.88 -2.42
N VAL A 322 8.58 -69.73 -3.10
CA VAL A 322 8.13 -70.50 -4.26
C VAL A 322 8.68 -71.93 -4.14
N THR A 323 7.81 -72.93 -4.28
CA THR A 323 8.13 -74.36 -4.26
C THR A 323 8.77 -74.83 -5.58
N LEU A 324 9.63 -75.86 -5.52
CA LEU A 324 10.48 -76.26 -6.63
C LEU A 324 10.31 -77.75 -6.99
N THR A 325 9.89 -78.03 -8.23
CA THR A 325 10.02 -79.31 -8.94
C THR A 325 10.03 -79.02 -10.45
N GLY A 326 10.96 -79.47 -11.30
CA GLY A 326 12.26 -80.14 -11.10
C GLY A 326 12.79 -80.70 -12.45
N ILE A 327 14.12 -80.74 -12.66
CA ILE A 327 14.90 -81.65 -13.55
C ILE A 327 14.48 -81.66 -15.06
N SER A 328 15.31 -81.32 -16.08
CA SER A 328 16.68 -81.80 -16.37
C SER A 328 17.36 -81.13 -17.60
N GLN A 329 18.66 -81.42 -17.78
CA GLN A 329 19.50 -81.37 -19.01
C GLN A 329 20.10 -80.03 -19.52
N ALA A 330 21.28 -80.18 -20.13
CA ALA A 330 22.25 -79.18 -20.65
C ALA A 330 22.86 -79.75 -21.97
N PRO A 331 23.85 -79.15 -22.68
CA PRO A 331 24.65 -77.92 -22.41
C PRO A 331 24.89 -76.99 -23.65
N ASP A 332 25.90 -76.11 -23.53
CA ASP A 332 26.67 -75.39 -24.56
C ASP A 332 26.08 -74.19 -25.36
N GLN A 333 26.56 -72.97 -25.08
CA GLN A 333 27.73 -72.37 -25.79
C GLN A 333 28.12 -70.97 -25.23
N VAL A 334 29.36 -70.53 -25.54
CA VAL A 334 29.99 -69.27 -25.07
C VAL A 334 30.57 -68.48 -26.25
N SER A 335 30.40 -67.16 -26.28
CA SER A 335 31.34 -66.11 -26.81
C SER A 335 30.72 -64.73 -26.54
N LYS A 336 31.31 -63.73 -25.88
CA LYS A 336 32.64 -63.07 -25.94
C LYS A 336 32.95 -62.29 -27.22
N THR A 337 33.00 -60.96 -27.11
CA THR A 337 34.09 -60.04 -27.55
C THR A 337 33.89 -58.66 -26.86
N SER A 338 34.84 -57.72 -26.72
CA SER A 338 36.30 -57.78 -26.50
C SER A 338 36.82 -56.37 -26.12
N SER A 339 37.77 -56.27 -25.17
CA SER A 339 38.91 -55.29 -25.06
C SER A 339 38.76 -53.77 -25.35
N SER A 340 39.52 -52.81 -24.78
CA SER A 340 40.41 -52.66 -23.59
C SER A 340 41.43 -51.55 -23.93
N LEU A 341 41.50 -50.43 -23.18
CA LEU A 341 42.72 -49.57 -23.12
C LEU A 341 42.89 -48.88 -21.74
N THR A 342 44.16 -48.68 -21.39
CA THR A 342 44.82 -48.51 -20.07
C THR A 342 44.75 -47.16 -19.33
N VAL A 343 44.45 -47.27 -18.02
CA VAL A 343 44.93 -46.59 -16.76
C VAL A 343 46.40 -46.06 -16.79
N PRO A 344 46.95 -45.21 -15.86
CA PRO A 344 46.52 -44.82 -14.47
C PRO A 344 46.64 -43.29 -14.14
N SER A 345 46.52 -42.72 -12.91
CA SER A 345 46.51 -43.18 -11.50
C SER A 345 45.90 -42.11 -10.55
N SER A 346 45.30 -42.50 -9.40
CA SER A 346 44.92 -41.69 -8.20
C SER A 346 44.00 -40.45 -8.43
N THR A 347 43.09 -40.04 -7.54
CA THR A 347 42.88 -40.28 -6.09
C THR A 347 41.37 -40.14 -5.75
N GLU A 348 40.95 -40.38 -4.51
CA GLU A 348 39.55 -40.19 -4.03
C GLU A 348 39.06 -38.73 -4.20
N PRO A 349 37.73 -38.50 -4.22
CA PRO A 349 37.13 -38.00 -2.97
C PRO A 349 35.73 -38.53 -2.64
N GLN A 350 35.30 -38.18 -1.42
CA GLN A 350 34.04 -38.54 -0.77
C GLN A 350 32.85 -37.66 -1.23
N CYS A 351 31.66 -38.15 -0.90
CA CYS A 351 30.33 -37.52 -0.89
C CYS A 351 30.26 -35.99 -0.71
N LEU A 352 29.27 -35.35 -1.35
CA LEU A 352 28.07 -34.82 -0.65
C LEU A 352 26.94 -34.43 -1.64
N ASN A 353 25.79 -34.04 -1.09
CA ASN A 353 24.48 -33.97 -1.77
C ASN A 353 24.36 -32.84 -2.81
N PRO A 354 23.61 -33.06 -3.91
CA PRO A 354 23.17 -32.02 -4.85
C PRO A 354 21.72 -31.55 -4.66
N PHE A 355 21.39 -30.43 -5.31
CA PHE A 355 20.06 -29.83 -5.55
C PHE A 355 19.45 -28.95 -4.46
N ASP A 356 20.06 -27.77 -4.27
CA ASP A 356 19.31 -26.52 -4.43
C ASP A 356 19.51 -26.05 -5.88
N ASP A 357 18.45 -25.66 -6.57
CA ASP A 357 18.48 -24.94 -7.85
C ASP A 357 17.36 -23.89 -7.81
N GLU A 358 17.73 -22.60 -7.79
CA GLU A 358 16.83 -21.46 -8.04
C GLU A 358 17.19 -20.86 -9.41
N ASP A 359 16.23 -20.79 -10.32
CA ASP A 359 16.40 -20.14 -11.63
C ASP A 359 16.11 -18.63 -11.52
N GLU A 360 17.15 -17.79 -11.54
CA GLU A 360 17.05 -16.35 -11.83
C GLU A 360 17.33 -16.07 -13.32
N ASP A 361 16.29 -15.66 -14.06
CA ASP A 361 16.46 -15.07 -15.41
C ASP A 361 16.80 -13.57 -15.28
N HIS A 362 18.09 -13.24 -15.34
CA HIS A 362 18.55 -11.87 -15.58
C HIS A 362 18.89 -11.67 -17.06
N ASN A 363 18.33 -10.61 -17.66
CA ASN A 363 18.56 -10.24 -19.05
C ASN A 363 19.37 -8.92 -19.09
N ASP A 364 20.59 -8.98 -19.60
CA ASP A 364 21.53 -7.84 -19.68
C ASP A 364 21.23 -6.92 -20.88
N GLU A 365 21.29 -5.60 -20.67
CA GLU A 365 21.76 -4.65 -21.69
C GLU A 365 22.72 -3.64 -21.05
N GLU A 366 24.01 -3.69 -21.42
CA GLU A 366 25.01 -2.69 -21.05
C GLU A 366 24.95 -1.47 -21.99
N GLU A 367 25.01 -0.26 -21.44
CA GLU A 367 25.79 0.82 -22.06
C GLU A 367 26.69 1.50 -21.03
N ALA A 368 27.97 1.66 -21.37
CA ALA A 368 29.02 2.04 -20.44
C ALA A 368 29.40 3.53 -20.52
N VAL A 369 29.45 4.23 -19.39
CA VAL A 369 30.18 5.51 -19.26
C VAL A 369 31.04 5.55 -17.99
N GLN A 370 32.25 6.07 -18.17
CA GLN A 370 33.43 5.99 -17.29
C GLN A 370 33.28 6.71 -15.94
N GLN A 371 33.83 6.11 -14.87
CA GLN A 371 34.26 6.85 -13.68
C GLN A 371 35.57 7.60 -13.92
N PRO A 372 35.77 8.73 -13.22
CA PRO A 372 37.09 9.06 -12.67
C PRO A 372 37.05 9.13 -11.14
N LYS A 373 37.98 8.41 -10.50
CA LYS A 373 38.27 8.56 -9.07
C LYS A 373 39.03 9.86 -8.81
N SER A 374 38.73 10.56 -7.72
CA SER A 374 39.68 11.48 -7.10
C SER A 374 39.56 11.45 -5.57
N SER A 375 40.72 11.54 -4.92
CA SER A 375 40.89 11.68 -3.48
C SER A 375 41.47 13.09 -3.21
N PRO A 376 41.64 13.51 -1.93
CA PRO A 376 41.16 14.80 -1.44
C PRO A 376 42.13 15.96 -1.70
N LEU A 377 41.68 17.21 -1.48
CA LEU A 377 42.56 18.28 -0.96
C LEU A 377 41.83 19.54 -0.45
N ASN A 378 42.23 19.93 0.76
CA ASN A 378 42.53 21.28 1.25
C ASN A 378 41.43 22.29 1.67
N VAL A 379 41.65 22.80 2.88
CA VAL A 379 40.99 23.96 3.50
C VAL A 379 41.67 25.26 3.06
N LYS A 380 40.89 26.31 2.79
CA LYS A 380 41.33 27.71 2.95
C LYS A 380 40.24 28.56 3.60
N LYS A 381 40.64 29.35 4.59
CA LYS A 381 39.85 30.44 5.20
C LYS A 381 39.85 31.66 4.28
N GLU A 382 38.78 32.46 4.34
CA GLU A 382 38.95 33.92 4.49
C GLU A 382 37.75 34.57 5.20
N GLN A 383 37.99 35.71 5.85
CA GLN A 383 37.03 36.43 6.71
C GLN A 383 36.50 37.67 6.00
N VAL A 384 35.27 38.13 6.31
CA VAL A 384 34.95 39.58 6.34
C VAL A 384 33.99 39.95 7.49
N ILE A 385 34.57 40.54 8.54
CA ILE A 385 34.15 41.74 9.30
C ILE A 385 32.67 41.91 9.69
N ALA A 386 32.42 41.89 11.01
CA ALA A 386 31.24 42.49 11.66
C ALA A 386 31.44 43.99 11.96
N LYS A 387 30.34 44.75 12.11
CA LYS A 387 30.33 46.10 12.70
C LYS A 387 29.28 46.19 13.81
N THR A 388 29.72 46.64 14.99
CA THR A 388 28.92 46.92 16.17
C THR A 388 28.59 48.41 16.29
N ALA A 389 27.42 48.73 16.86
CA ALA A 389 27.16 49.99 17.57
C ALA A 389 25.97 49.82 18.53
N SER A 390 26.10 50.32 19.77
CA SER A 390 25.06 50.38 20.81
C SER A 390 24.79 51.85 21.20
N THR A 391 23.66 52.13 21.90
CA THR A 391 23.30 53.29 22.77
C THR A 391 21.74 53.35 22.84
N ILE A 392 21.00 53.24 23.95
CA ILE A 392 20.93 54.01 25.23
C ILE A 392 20.26 55.40 25.01
N GLU A 393 19.15 55.83 25.62
CA GLU A 393 18.31 55.35 26.74
C GLU A 393 16.91 56.06 26.73
N LYS A 394 15.89 55.54 27.46
CA LYS A 394 15.06 56.30 28.45
C LYS A 394 13.76 55.60 28.94
N THR A 395 13.62 55.53 30.26
CA THR A 395 12.34 55.55 31.03
C THR A 395 12.09 57.00 31.54
N PRO A 396 10.96 57.40 32.21
CA PRO A 396 10.28 56.85 33.39
C PRO A 396 8.79 56.49 33.09
N ASP A 397 7.92 56.05 34.00
CA ASP A 397 7.80 56.24 35.46
C ASP A 397 7.09 55.03 36.11
N GLY A 398 7.17 54.88 37.44
CA GLY A 398 6.75 53.67 38.15
C GLY A 398 5.66 53.85 39.21
N SER A 399 5.08 52.73 39.63
CA SER A 399 4.43 52.56 40.94
C SER A 399 4.19 51.06 41.21
N ASP A 400 4.69 50.58 42.36
CA ASP A 400 4.47 49.22 42.87
C ASP A 400 3.03 49.02 43.39
N GLU A 401 2.47 47.82 43.29
CA GLU A 401 2.54 46.81 44.37
C GLU A 401 1.85 45.48 43.98
N GLU A 402 2.16 44.42 44.74
CA GLU A 402 1.66 43.06 44.55
C GLU A 402 0.15 42.93 44.85
N THR A 403 -0.54 42.04 44.14
CA THR A 403 -1.18 40.85 44.75
C THR A 403 -1.77 39.92 43.68
N GLY A 404 -1.79 38.61 43.96
CA GLY A 404 -2.17 37.58 43.00
C GLY A 404 -3.65 37.60 42.64
N ASN A 405 -3.97 37.13 41.41
CA ASN A 405 -5.32 37.13 40.86
C ASN A 405 -5.85 35.70 40.62
N PRO A 406 -6.72 35.17 41.50
CA PRO A 406 -7.36 33.88 41.31
C PRO A 406 -8.85 34.06 40.96
N PHE A 407 -9.24 34.00 39.68
CA PHE A 407 -10.54 33.47 39.20
C PHE A 407 -10.69 33.62 37.67
N ALA A 408 -10.88 32.50 36.97
CA ALA A 408 -11.60 32.44 35.69
C ALA A 408 -12.15 31.02 35.51
N SER A 409 -13.47 30.87 35.39
CA SER A 409 -14.14 29.58 35.25
C SER A 409 -14.73 29.38 33.85
N SER A 410 -14.86 28.11 33.46
CA SER A 410 -15.83 27.56 32.49
C SER A 410 -15.88 28.16 31.07
N ASN A 411 -15.15 27.54 30.13
CA ASN A 411 -15.74 26.59 29.16
C ASN A 411 -14.68 26.17 28.12
N ALA A 412 -14.38 24.88 28.03
CA ALA A 412 -13.46 24.32 27.04
C ALA A 412 -14.17 23.23 26.21
N ASN A 413 -14.33 23.48 24.92
CA ASN A 413 -14.75 22.47 23.95
C ASN A 413 -13.48 21.79 23.41
N GLY A 414 -13.10 20.67 24.03
CA GLY A 414 -11.82 19.98 23.82
C GLY A 414 -11.75 19.10 22.57
N ASN A 415 -10.53 18.88 22.10
CA ASN A 415 -10.18 18.15 20.88
C ASN A 415 -10.47 16.64 21.01
N PRO A 416 -11.01 15.92 20.01
CA PRO A 416 -11.46 14.54 20.15
C PRO A 416 -10.33 13.50 19.99
N PHE A 417 -9.16 13.75 20.60
CA PHE A 417 -7.99 12.85 20.53
C PHE A 417 -7.18 12.74 21.83
N GLU A 418 -7.79 13.11 22.97
CA GLU A 418 -7.30 12.76 24.30
C GLU A 418 -8.38 11.96 25.04
N ASP A 419 -8.37 10.63 24.84
CA ASP A 419 -8.77 9.61 25.83
C ASP A 419 -8.74 8.21 25.19
N GLU A 420 -7.60 7.51 25.28
CA GLU A 420 -7.57 6.03 25.29
C GLU A 420 -6.46 5.53 26.24
N PRO A 421 -6.62 4.33 26.83
CA PRO A 421 -6.04 4.00 28.12
C PRO A 421 -4.58 3.52 28.06
N SER A 422 -3.92 3.57 29.21
CA SER A 422 -2.55 3.10 29.43
C SER A 422 -2.35 1.62 29.08
N SER A 423 -1.83 1.35 27.89
CA SER A 423 -1.38 0.02 27.48
C SER A 423 -0.18 -0.45 28.33
N PRO A 424 -0.17 -1.70 28.84
CA PRO A 424 0.92 -2.22 29.67
C PRO A 424 2.16 -2.56 28.83
N GLY A 425 2.95 -1.55 28.47
CA GLY A 425 4.15 -1.70 27.65
C GLY A 425 5.08 -0.48 27.56
N GLU A 426 4.88 0.57 28.36
CA GLU A 426 5.76 1.75 28.35
C GLU A 426 7.16 1.42 28.91
N VAL A 427 8.08 1.06 28.01
CA VAL A 427 9.52 1.02 28.27
C VAL A 427 10.02 2.47 28.30
N SER A 428 10.08 3.08 29.49
CA SER A 428 10.64 4.41 29.71
C SER A 428 12.14 4.33 30.00
N VAL A 429 12.97 4.25 28.95
CA VAL A 429 14.44 4.11 29.07
C VAL A 429 15.12 5.40 28.59
N PRO A 430 16.08 5.97 29.36
CA PRO A 430 16.90 7.07 28.87
C PRO A 430 17.81 6.57 27.75
N VAL A 431 17.84 7.31 26.64
CA VAL A 431 18.68 7.02 25.48
C VAL A 431 19.55 8.23 25.14
N ARG A 432 20.75 7.98 24.60
CA ARG A 432 21.69 9.01 24.15
C ARG A 432 21.92 8.90 22.65
N ALA A 433 21.83 10.03 21.95
CA ALA A 433 22.13 10.11 20.52
C ALA A 433 23.59 9.80 20.21
N LEU A 434 23.84 8.81 19.36
CA LEU A 434 25.17 8.46 18.84
C LEU A 434 25.59 9.39 17.69
N TYR A 435 24.61 9.89 16.93
CA TYR A 435 24.82 10.71 15.74
C TYR A 435 23.89 11.93 15.74
N ASP A 436 24.24 12.93 14.94
CA ASP A 436 23.32 14.00 14.57
C ASP A 436 22.17 13.43 13.73
N TYR A 437 20.95 13.88 14.03
CA TYR A 437 19.77 13.56 13.24
C TYR A 437 18.94 14.82 13.02
N ASP A 438 18.69 15.16 11.76
CA ASP A 438 17.83 16.27 11.36
C ASP A 438 16.59 15.67 10.68
N GLY A 439 15.46 15.66 11.41
CA GLY A 439 14.23 15.00 10.96
C GLY A 439 13.65 15.62 9.68
N GLN A 440 13.12 14.77 8.80
CA GLN A 440 12.65 15.16 7.46
C GLN A 440 11.14 15.48 7.45
N GLU A 441 10.34 14.70 8.17
CA GLU A 441 8.89 14.88 8.32
C GLU A 441 8.51 15.59 9.65
N GLN A 442 7.26 16.04 9.77
CA GLN A 442 6.83 16.89 10.89
C GLN A 442 6.68 16.15 12.23
N ASP A 443 6.55 14.84 12.16
CA ASP A 443 6.45 13.89 13.26
C ASP A 443 7.80 13.29 13.68
N GLU A 444 8.90 13.66 13.02
CA GLU A 444 10.27 13.29 13.39
C GLU A 444 10.91 14.26 14.40
N LEU A 445 11.79 13.73 15.26
CA LEU A 445 12.68 14.50 16.12
C LEU A 445 13.90 15.01 15.34
N SER A 446 14.44 16.16 15.74
CA SER A 446 15.80 16.58 15.37
C SER A 446 16.64 16.71 16.64
N PHE A 447 17.82 16.11 16.65
CA PHE A 447 18.75 16.10 17.79
C PHE A 447 20.21 16.05 17.35
N LYS A 448 21.11 16.31 18.29
CA LYS A 448 22.56 16.31 18.06
C LYS A 448 23.22 15.19 18.84
N ALA A 449 24.35 14.69 18.33
CA ALA A 449 25.11 13.63 18.99
C ALA A 449 25.44 14.02 20.45
N GLY A 450 25.21 13.10 21.38
CA GLY A 450 25.31 13.32 22.82
C GLY A 450 24.06 13.92 23.49
N ALA A 451 22.99 14.23 22.77
CA ALA A 451 21.70 14.60 23.39
C ALA A 451 21.05 13.38 24.07
N GLU A 452 20.49 13.59 25.27
CA GLU A 452 19.79 12.57 26.05
C GLU A 452 18.29 12.85 26.09
N PHE A 453 17.48 11.81 25.87
CA PHE A 453 16.02 11.88 25.87
C PHE A 453 15.39 10.52 26.26
N ILE A 454 14.07 10.45 26.41
CA ILE A 454 13.39 9.24 26.90
C ILE A 454 12.74 8.47 25.74
N LYS A 455 13.10 7.20 25.55
CA LYS A 455 12.36 6.25 24.70
C LYS A 455 11.03 5.90 25.38
N ILE A 456 9.92 5.88 24.62
CA ILE A 456 8.55 5.60 25.12
C ILE A 456 7.83 4.63 24.17
N GLY A 457 8.52 3.58 23.74
CA GLY A 457 7.98 2.60 22.82
C GLY A 457 9.02 1.57 22.42
N LEU A 458 8.54 0.43 21.93
CA LEU A 458 9.37 -0.51 21.20
C LEU A 458 9.67 0.03 19.79
N GLU A 459 10.66 -0.59 19.15
CA GLU A 459 10.95 -0.38 17.74
C GLU A 459 9.82 -0.99 16.88
N ASP A 460 9.38 -0.27 15.85
CA ASP A 460 8.41 -0.77 14.88
C ASP A 460 9.06 -1.59 13.76
N GLU A 461 8.23 -2.16 12.87
CA GLU A 461 8.69 -2.97 11.74
C GLU A 461 9.49 -2.19 10.68
N GLN A 462 9.60 -0.86 10.81
CA GLN A 462 10.35 0.03 9.93
C GLN A 462 11.63 0.57 10.59
N GLY A 463 11.93 0.18 11.84
CA GLY A 463 13.13 0.58 12.57
C GLY A 463 13.02 1.91 13.31
N TRP A 464 11.80 2.42 13.54
CA TRP A 464 11.57 3.67 14.26
C TRP A 464 11.16 3.44 15.71
N CYS A 465 11.53 4.38 16.57
CA CYS A 465 11.16 4.44 17.98
C CYS A 465 10.48 5.77 18.30
N ARG A 466 9.61 5.80 19.31
CA ARG A 466 8.98 7.02 19.80
C ARG A 466 9.78 7.59 20.97
N GLY A 467 10.23 8.84 20.86
CA GLY A 467 11.06 9.53 21.86
C GLY A 467 10.38 10.78 22.41
N ARG A 468 10.72 11.15 23.66
CA ARG A 468 10.28 12.39 24.33
C ARG A 468 11.47 13.22 24.77
N LEU A 469 11.56 14.45 24.25
CA LEU A 469 12.54 15.45 24.66
C LEU A 469 12.21 16.06 26.04
N THR A 470 13.18 16.77 26.62
CA THR A 470 13.05 17.46 27.92
C THR A 470 12.02 18.59 27.92
N ASP A 471 11.64 19.12 26.75
CA ASP A 471 10.56 20.10 26.60
C ASP A 471 9.15 19.47 26.52
N GLY A 472 9.06 18.13 26.56
CA GLY A 472 7.81 17.37 26.47
C GLY A 472 7.41 16.96 25.06
N THR A 473 8.13 17.40 24.01
CA THR A 473 7.83 17.03 22.61
C THR A 473 8.00 15.52 22.41
N VAL A 474 6.95 14.85 21.91
CA VAL A 474 6.96 13.41 21.60
C VAL A 474 6.86 13.19 20.09
N ARG A 475 7.87 12.54 19.50
CA ARG A 475 8.01 12.33 18.05
C ARG A 475 8.84 11.07 17.74
N LEU A 476 8.92 10.68 16.47
CA LEU A 476 9.66 9.51 16.00
C LEU A 476 11.15 9.80 15.80
N TYR A 477 11.97 8.75 15.93
CA TYR A 477 13.40 8.77 15.58
C TYR A 477 13.86 7.36 15.17
N PRO A 478 14.88 7.22 14.30
CA PRO A 478 15.40 5.92 13.90
C PRO A 478 16.16 5.25 15.06
N ALA A 479 15.81 4.00 15.37
CA ALA A 479 16.28 3.29 16.57
C ALA A 479 17.81 3.12 16.63
N ASN A 480 18.45 2.97 15.47
CA ASN A 480 19.90 2.80 15.31
C ASN A 480 20.73 4.09 15.48
N TYR A 481 20.10 5.25 15.75
CA TYR A 481 20.80 6.52 16.01
C TYR A 481 21.08 6.79 17.50
N VAL A 482 20.67 5.89 18.41
CA VAL A 482 20.84 6.04 19.86
C VAL A 482 21.42 4.80 20.52
N GLU A 483 21.92 4.96 21.74
CA GLU A 483 22.23 3.89 22.70
C GLU A 483 21.39 4.05 23.97
N ASP A 484 21.04 2.95 24.64
CA ASP A 484 20.45 2.97 25.99
C ASP A 484 21.52 3.42 27.02
N VAL A 485 21.11 4.20 28.04
CA VAL A 485 22.00 4.83 29.05
C VAL A 485 22.01 4.10 30.39
#